data_AF-A0A9E4TJ05-F1
#
_entry.id   AF-A0A9E4TJ05-F1
#
_cell.length_a   1.000
_cell.length_b   1.000
_cell.length_c   1.000
_cell.angle_alpha   90.00
_cell.angle_beta   90.00
_cell.angle_gamma   90.00
#
_symmetry.space_group_name_H-M   'P 1'
#
loop_
_entity.id
_entity.type
_entity.pdbx_description
1 polymer ?
#
loop_
_entity_poly.entity_id
_entity_poly.type
_entity_poly.pdbx_seq_one_letter_code
_entity_poly.pdbx_strand_id
1 'polypeptide(L)'
;MLTFAIFFPLVGALLIAALPKDRERSAKLIAAITTAIVLAAVAYMFIDYDRGASGYQFIDSTTWLDSGISDFNLNYTVGLDGLSLPLVLLTAFLGLVSILISWRIELRPKEYFVWLLVLETSLLGVFSSLDLVLFFLFWELELIPMYFLISIWGSGNRIYSAWKYVLYTFFGSAFMIVGILT
;
A
#
# COMPACT_ATOMS: atom_id res chain seq x y z
N MET A 1 11.64 9.50 6.10
CA MET A 1 12.05 8.38 5.18
C MET A 1 10.91 7.40 4.99
N LEU A 2 10.02 7.25 5.98
CA LEU A 2 8.88 6.35 5.93
C LEU A 2 7.87 6.76 4.85
N THR A 3 7.53 8.05 4.76
CA THR A 3 6.68 8.59 3.69
C THR A 3 7.22 8.29 2.30
N PHE A 4 8.55 8.31 2.13
CA PHE A 4 9.17 7.91 0.87
C PHE A 4 8.89 6.44 0.56
N ALA A 5 9.14 5.52 1.50
CA ALA A 5 8.89 4.09 1.30
C ALA A 5 7.40 3.80 0.98
N ILE A 6 6.47 4.52 1.61
CA ILE A 6 5.02 4.38 1.36
C ILE A 6 4.66 4.82 -0.06
N PHE A 7 5.08 6.00 -0.51
CA PHE A 7 4.60 6.58 -1.78
C PHE A 7 5.50 6.28 -2.99
N PHE A 8 6.71 5.75 -2.80
CA PHE A 8 7.59 5.40 -3.91
C PHE A 8 7.01 4.37 -4.89
N PRO A 9 6.28 3.31 -4.45
CA PRO A 9 5.59 2.41 -5.36
C PRO A 9 4.58 3.14 -6.25
N LEU A 10 3.88 4.16 -5.73
CA LEU A 10 2.96 4.98 -6.51
C LEU A 10 3.66 5.75 -7.63
N VAL A 11 4.88 6.24 -7.39
CA VAL A 11 5.71 6.86 -8.44
C VAL A 11 6.04 5.83 -9.52
N GLY A 12 6.41 4.62 -9.14
CA GLY A 12 6.61 3.51 -10.08
C GLY A 12 5.34 3.20 -10.88
N ALA A 13 4.18 3.20 -10.24
CA ALA A 13 2.89 2.99 -10.89
C ALA A 13 2.59 4.07 -11.94
N LEU A 14 2.84 5.35 -11.61
CA LEU A 14 2.67 6.48 -12.54
C LEU A 14 3.64 6.39 -13.73
N LEU A 15 4.90 6.03 -13.48
CA LEU A 15 5.89 5.83 -14.54
C LEU A 15 5.46 4.72 -15.50
N ILE A 16 4.95 3.61 -14.97
CA ILE A 16 4.40 2.52 -15.79
C ILE A 16 3.17 2.99 -16.55
N ALA A 17 2.25 3.71 -15.90
CA ALA A 17 1.04 4.25 -16.51
C ALA A 17 1.33 5.20 -17.68
N ALA A 18 2.42 5.97 -17.62
CA ALA A 18 2.87 6.86 -18.69
C ALA A 18 3.54 6.15 -19.88
N LEU A 19 3.95 4.88 -19.74
CA LEU A 19 4.58 4.15 -20.85
C LEU A 19 3.60 3.87 -22.01
N PRO A 20 4.08 3.81 -23.26
CA PRO A 20 3.32 3.22 -24.37
C PRO A 20 2.94 1.76 -24.08
N LYS A 21 1.80 1.31 -24.63
CA LYS A 21 1.27 -0.05 -24.39
C LYS A 21 2.26 -1.17 -24.76
N ASP A 22 3.10 -0.92 -25.76
CA ASP A 22 4.02 -1.92 -26.34
C ASP A 22 5.28 -2.15 -25.49
N ARG A 23 5.48 -1.38 -24.40
CA ARG A 23 6.68 -1.45 -23.54
C ARG A 23 6.48 -2.31 -22.30
N GLU A 24 6.02 -3.54 -22.48
CA GLU A 24 5.73 -4.47 -21.39
C GLU A 24 6.97 -4.83 -20.55
N ARG A 25 8.12 -5.04 -21.21
CA ARG A 25 9.38 -5.34 -20.53
C ARG A 25 9.82 -4.17 -19.64
N SER A 26 9.64 -2.94 -20.10
CA SER A 26 9.95 -1.75 -19.30
C SER A 26 9.04 -1.66 -18.08
N ALA A 27 7.75 -1.97 -18.21
CA ALA A 27 6.83 -2.00 -17.07
C ALA A 27 7.26 -3.02 -16.00
N LYS A 28 7.62 -4.25 -16.42
CA LYS A 28 8.14 -5.31 -15.53
C LYS A 28 9.40 -4.87 -14.78
N LEU A 29 10.35 -4.26 -15.50
CA LEU A 29 11.60 -3.78 -14.91
C LEU A 29 11.39 -2.61 -13.94
N ILE A 30 10.56 -1.63 -14.30
CA ILE A 30 10.25 -0.50 -13.42
C ILE A 30 9.59 -1.01 -12.15
N ALA A 31 8.62 -1.92 -12.24
CA ALA A 31 7.98 -2.51 -11.07
C ALA A 31 9.00 -3.19 -10.15
N ALA A 32 9.85 -4.05 -10.70
CA ALA A 32 10.86 -4.79 -9.93
C ALA A 32 11.91 -3.86 -9.29
N ILE A 33 12.38 -2.83 -10.00
CA ILE A 33 13.32 -1.85 -9.45
C ILE A 33 12.65 -1.04 -8.34
N THR A 34 11.41 -0.62 -8.54
CA THR A 34 10.68 0.19 -7.57
C THR A 34 10.52 -0.56 -6.25
N THR A 35 10.08 -1.82 -6.29
CA THR A 35 9.88 -2.62 -5.06
C THR A 35 11.17 -3.10 -4.44
N ALA A 36 12.23 -3.31 -5.23
CA ALA A 36 13.56 -3.55 -4.69
C ALA A 36 14.09 -2.34 -3.90
N ILE A 37 13.85 -1.12 -4.38
CA ILE A 37 14.21 0.12 -3.66
C ILE A 37 13.40 0.25 -2.38
N VAL A 38 12.09 -0.03 -2.42
CA VAL A 38 11.23 0.00 -1.22
C VAL A 38 11.70 -1.04 -0.20
N LEU A 39 11.96 -2.28 -0.61
CA LEU A 39 12.48 -3.32 0.27
C LEU A 39 13.83 -2.91 0.88
N ALA A 40 14.73 -2.33 0.09
CA ALA A 40 16.01 -1.83 0.61
C ALA A 40 15.82 -0.71 1.65
N ALA A 41 14.90 0.23 1.41
CA ALA A 41 14.59 1.30 2.34
C ALA A 41 14.00 0.76 3.66
N VAL A 42 13.05 -0.17 3.58
CA VAL A 42 12.42 -0.78 4.77
C VAL A 42 13.40 -1.69 5.51
N ALA A 43 14.24 -2.45 4.80
CA ALA A 43 15.29 -3.25 5.41
C ALA A 43 16.33 -2.39 6.14
N TYR A 44 16.69 -1.23 5.58
CA TYR A 44 17.54 -0.27 6.26
C TYR A 44 16.89 0.24 7.56
N MET A 45 15.61 0.65 7.51
CA MET A 45 14.86 1.03 8.73
C MET A 45 14.82 -0.10 9.76
N PHE A 46 14.69 -1.35 9.32
CA PHE A 46 14.68 -2.50 10.21
C PHE A 46 16.01 -2.71 10.96
N ILE A 47 17.13 -2.43 10.30
CA ILE A 47 18.47 -2.54 10.88
C ILE A 47 18.76 -1.35 11.80
N ASP A 48 18.33 -0.15 11.41
CA ASP A 48 18.55 1.11 12.12
C ASP A 48 17.63 1.27 13.34
N TYR A 49 16.55 0.48 13.43
CA TYR A 49 15.58 0.56 14.52
C TYR A 49 16.21 0.30 15.91
N ASP A 50 16.10 1.28 16.80
CA ASP A 50 16.59 1.17 18.18
C ASP A 50 15.62 0.34 19.03
N ARG A 51 16.00 -0.89 19.37
CA ARG A 51 15.17 -1.79 20.18
C ARG A 51 15.11 -1.41 21.67
N GLY A 52 16.01 -0.55 22.13
CA GLY A 52 16.05 -0.07 23.51
C GLY A 52 15.15 1.14 23.76
N ALA A 53 14.80 1.88 22.70
CA ALA A 53 13.88 3.01 22.78
C ALA A 53 12.42 2.53 22.78
N SER A 54 11.64 3.02 23.75
CA SER A 54 10.20 2.78 23.82
C SER A 54 9.42 3.76 22.94
N GLY A 55 8.44 3.27 22.20
CA GLY A 55 7.52 4.10 21.39
C GLY A 55 7.77 3.97 19.88
N TYR A 56 7.15 4.87 19.12
CA TYR A 56 7.24 4.90 17.66
C TYR A 56 8.55 5.56 17.19
N GLN A 57 9.13 5.04 16.12
CA GLN A 57 10.30 5.57 15.43
C GLN A 57 9.96 5.91 13.98
N PHE A 58 10.85 6.65 13.32
CA PHE A 58 10.65 7.13 11.94
C PHE A 58 9.32 7.87 11.76
N ILE A 59 8.95 8.68 12.76
CA ILE A 59 7.68 9.40 12.78
C ILE A 59 7.74 10.58 11.80
N ASP A 60 6.85 10.57 10.82
CA ASP A 60 6.59 11.70 9.94
C ASP A 60 5.15 12.18 10.25
N SER A 61 5.02 13.40 10.80
CA SER A 61 3.71 14.00 11.15
C SER A 61 3.52 15.32 10.41
N THR A 62 2.39 15.46 9.72
CA THR A 62 2.00 16.69 9.02
C THR A 62 0.49 16.89 9.15
N THR A 63 0.07 18.07 9.62
CA THR A 63 -1.34 18.42 9.69
C THR A 63 -1.89 18.59 8.27
N TRP A 64 -2.84 17.74 7.87
CA TRP A 64 -3.32 17.70 6.49
C TRP A 64 -4.50 18.65 6.27
N LEU A 65 -5.40 18.75 7.25
CA LEU A 65 -6.55 19.65 7.22
C LEU A 65 -6.72 20.33 8.59
N ASP A 66 -6.42 21.63 8.64
CA ASP A 66 -6.66 22.48 9.81
C ASP A 66 -8.03 23.15 9.62
N SER A 67 -9.09 22.46 10.03
CA SER A 67 -10.47 22.85 9.71
C SER A 67 -10.98 24.03 10.52
N GLY A 68 -10.24 24.51 11.53
CA GLY A 68 -10.70 25.54 12.47
C GLY A 68 -11.91 25.12 13.33
N ILE A 69 -12.39 23.88 13.17
CA ILE A 69 -13.43 23.24 13.97
C ILE A 69 -12.69 22.20 14.82
N SER A 70 -12.53 22.48 16.11
CA SER A 70 -11.55 21.89 17.04
C SER A 70 -11.57 20.37 17.21
N ASP A 71 -12.54 19.66 16.66
CA ASP A 71 -12.83 18.27 17.02
C ASP A 71 -12.51 17.27 15.90
N PHE A 72 -12.07 17.72 14.70
CA PHE A 72 -11.70 16.84 13.58
C PHE A 72 -10.41 17.33 12.89
N ASN A 73 -9.29 17.20 13.60
CA ASN A 73 -7.96 17.46 13.03
C ASN A 73 -7.47 16.20 12.31
N LEU A 74 -7.48 16.23 10.98
CA LEU A 74 -7.02 15.12 10.17
C LEU A 74 -5.49 15.24 9.98
N ASN A 75 -4.75 14.41 10.71
CA ASN A 75 -3.29 14.45 10.71
C ASN A 75 -2.74 13.31 9.86
N TYR A 76 -1.81 13.63 8.96
CA TYR A 76 -0.96 12.61 8.38
C TYR A 76 0.11 12.27 9.41
N THR A 77 -0.14 11.28 10.26
CA THR A 77 0.83 10.79 11.24
C THR A 77 1.15 9.34 10.93
N VAL A 78 2.37 9.10 10.48
CA VAL A 78 2.91 7.77 10.24
C VAL A 78 4.12 7.51 11.13
N GLY A 79 4.33 6.27 11.51
CA GLY A 79 5.47 5.84 12.32
C GLY A 79 5.52 4.32 12.42
N LEU A 80 6.65 3.81 12.91
CA LEU A 80 6.89 2.38 13.05
C LEU A 80 7.18 2.05 14.51
N ASP A 81 6.51 1.03 15.04
CA ASP A 81 6.87 0.39 16.31
C ASP A 81 7.45 -1.01 16.06
N GLY A 82 7.72 -1.74 17.16
CA GLY A 82 8.26 -3.10 17.09
C GLY A 82 7.31 -4.13 16.45
N LEU A 83 6.02 -3.82 16.29
CA LEU A 83 5.04 -4.72 15.67
C LEU A 83 4.82 -4.38 14.19
N SER A 84 4.63 -3.11 13.85
CA SER A 84 4.48 -2.60 12.50
C SER A 84 5.72 -2.83 11.66
N LEU A 85 6.91 -2.67 12.23
CA LEU A 85 8.16 -2.78 11.48
C LEU A 85 8.35 -4.16 10.79
N PRO A 86 8.16 -5.32 11.48
CA PRO A 86 8.13 -6.62 10.81
C PRO A 86 7.06 -6.76 9.73
N LEU A 87 5.87 -6.19 9.93
CA LEU A 87 4.76 -6.26 8.97
C LEU A 87 5.05 -5.45 7.71
N VAL A 88 5.62 -4.25 7.86
CA VAL A 88 6.04 -3.40 6.74
C VAL A 88 7.17 -4.07 5.96
N LEU A 89 8.15 -4.68 6.65
CA LEU A 89 9.22 -5.45 6.01
C LEU A 89 8.67 -6.65 5.23
N LEU A 90 7.72 -7.39 5.82
CA LEU A 90 7.06 -8.51 5.17
C LEU A 90 6.28 -8.06 3.92
N THR A 91 5.54 -6.96 4.02
CA THR A 91 4.81 -6.37 2.89
C THR A 91 5.74 -6.02 1.74
N ALA A 92 6.84 -5.30 2.01
CA ALA A 92 7.81 -4.95 0.97
C ALA A 92 8.48 -6.19 0.35
N PHE A 93 8.79 -7.21 1.17
CA PHE A 93 9.36 -8.47 0.68
C PHE A 93 8.38 -9.22 -0.23
N LEU A 94 7.12 -9.36 0.21
CA LEU A 94 6.07 -10.00 -0.57
C LEU A 94 5.72 -9.21 -1.83
N GLY A 95 5.80 -7.88 -1.80
CA GLY A 95 5.63 -7.01 -2.97
C GLY A 95 6.67 -7.33 -4.06
N LEU A 96 7.95 -7.39 -3.68
CA LEU A 96 9.02 -7.78 -4.60
C LEU A 96 8.83 -9.20 -5.16
N VAL A 97 8.58 -10.18 -4.29
CA VAL A 97 8.36 -11.58 -4.70
C VAL A 97 7.16 -11.70 -5.65
N SER A 98 6.07 -11.02 -5.34
CA SER A 98 4.86 -11.03 -6.16
C SER A 98 5.13 -10.49 -7.57
N ILE A 99 5.91 -9.41 -7.69
CA ILE A 99 6.30 -8.88 -8.99
C ILE A 99 7.14 -9.89 -9.77
N LEU A 100 8.17 -10.47 -9.13
CA LEU A 100 9.07 -11.42 -9.80
C LEU A 100 8.34 -12.67 -10.30
N ILE A 101 7.41 -13.22 -9.52
CA ILE A 101 6.60 -14.37 -9.93
C ILE A 101 5.66 -13.98 -11.09
N SER A 102 5.04 -12.80 -11.01
CA SER A 102 4.08 -12.32 -12.00
C SER A 102 4.68 -11.85 -13.31
N TRP A 103 6.00 -11.96 -13.52
CA TRP A 103 6.62 -11.73 -14.82
C TRP A 103 6.10 -12.65 -15.94
N ARG A 104 5.46 -13.77 -15.57
CA ARG A 104 4.81 -14.70 -16.51
C ARG A 104 3.43 -14.22 -16.99
N ILE A 105 2.89 -13.13 -16.45
CA ILE A 105 1.61 -12.59 -16.90
C ILE A 105 1.78 -11.92 -18.27
N GLU A 106 0.93 -12.34 -19.21
CA GLU A 106 0.85 -11.85 -20.60
C GLU A 106 -0.40 -10.99 -20.85
N LEU A 107 -1.46 -11.18 -20.06
CA LEU A 107 -2.68 -10.37 -20.19
C LEU A 107 -2.46 -9.00 -19.58
N ARG A 108 -2.45 -7.94 -20.40
CA ARG A 108 -2.40 -6.52 -19.97
C ARG A 108 -1.34 -6.27 -18.86
N PRO A 109 -0.08 -6.70 -19.04
CA PRO A 109 0.91 -6.73 -17.96
C PRO A 109 1.16 -5.35 -17.36
N LYS A 110 1.12 -4.29 -18.18
CA LYS A 110 1.26 -2.91 -17.73
C LYS A 110 0.26 -2.57 -16.60
N GLU A 111 -1.01 -2.87 -16.81
CA GLU A 111 -2.06 -2.53 -15.83
C GLU A 111 -1.96 -3.39 -14.58
N TYR A 112 -1.58 -4.66 -14.74
CA TYR A 112 -1.35 -5.56 -13.62
C TYR A 112 -0.29 -5.01 -12.65
N PHE A 113 0.87 -4.57 -13.18
CA PHE A 113 1.93 -4.01 -12.34
C PHE A 113 1.56 -2.66 -11.74
N VAL A 114 0.77 -1.83 -12.43
CA VAL A 114 0.24 -0.59 -11.86
C VAL A 114 -0.61 -0.91 -10.63
N TRP A 115 -1.57 -1.83 -10.74
CA TRP A 115 -2.44 -2.18 -9.62
C TRP A 115 -1.68 -2.86 -8.47
N LEU A 116 -0.65 -3.67 -8.76
CA LEU A 116 0.20 -4.24 -7.71
C LEU A 116 0.99 -3.17 -6.94
N LEU A 117 1.56 -2.17 -7.63
CA LEU A 117 2.30 -1.10 -6.95
C LEU A 117 1.38 -0.16 -6.15
N VAL A 118 0.17 0.09 -6.65
CA VAL A 118 -0.87 0.79 -5.89
C VAL A 118 -1.28 0.00 -4.66
N LEU A 119 -1.44 -1.33 -4.79
CA LEU A 119 -1.73 -2.22 -3.66
C LEU A 119 -0.64 -2.16 -2.58
N GLU A 120 0.63 -2.25 -3.00
CA GLU A 120 1.77 -2.16 -2.08
C GLU A 120 1.81 -0.81 -1.35
N THR A 121 1.54 0.30 -2.05
CA THR A 121 1.40 1.64 -1.44
C THR A 121 0.36 1.63 -0.32
N SER A 122 -0.82 1.07 -0.59
CA SER A 122 -1.91 0.99 0.39
C SER A 122 -1.52 0.16 1.61
N LEU A 123 -0.96 -1.04 1.39
CA LEU A 123 -0.56 -1.95 2.47
C LEU A 123 0.53 -1.36 3.36
N LEU A 124 1.53 -0.70 2.78
CA LEU A 124 2.58 0.00 3.55
C LEU A 124 1.98 1.14 4.37
N GLY A 125 1.01 1.87 3.81
CA GLY A 125 0.27 2.91 4.50
C GLY A 125 -0.54 2.38 5.69
N VAL A 126 -1.26 1.26 5.53
CA VAL A 126 -2.04 0.60 6.59
C VAL A 126 -1.16 0.30 7.81
N PHE A 127 -0.03 -0.38 7.62
CA PHE A 127 0.82 -0.78 8.76
C PHE A 127 1.63 0.36 9.37
N SER A 128 1.78 1.48 8.66
CA SER A 128 2.57 2.64 9.12
C SER A 128 1.70 3.75 9.72
N SER A 129 0.38 3.68 9.60
CA SER A 129 -0.52 4.75 10.06
C SER A 129 -0.74 4.69 11.56
N LEU A 130 -0.55 5.84 12.24
CA LEU A 130 -0.82 5.98 13.68
C LEU A 130 -2.17 6.65 13.97
N ASP A 131 -2.72 7.36 13.00
CA ASP A 131 -4.07 7.93 13.06
C ASP A 131 -5.09 6.92 12.50
N LEU A 132 -6.19 6.68 13.23
CA LEU A 132 -7.23 5.72 12.85
C LEU A 132 -7.95 6.12 11.56
N VAL A 133 -8.13 7.42 11.30
CA VAL A 133 -8.75 7.90 10.05
C VAL A 133 -7.81 7.68 8.88
N LEU A 134 -6.51 7.94 9.06
CA LEU A 134 -5.51 7.66 8.03
C LEU A 134 -5.40 6.17 7.74
N PHE A 135 -5.41 5.34 8.79
CA PHE A 135 -5.45 3.89 8.68
C PHE A 135 -6.68 3.42 7.88
N PHE A 136 -7.87 3.96 8.19
CA PHE A 136 -9.10 3.68 7.43
C PHE A 136 -8.98 4.09 5.96
N LEU A 137 -8.38 5.24 5.65
CA LEU A 137 -8.19 5.69 4.27
C LEU A 137 -7.30 4.74 3.47
N PHE A 138 -6.18 4.29 4.04
CA PHE A 138 -5.32 3.30 3.37
C PHE A 138 -5.99 1.92 3.25
N TRP A 139 -6.78 1.54 4.25
CA TRP A 139 -7.57 0.31 4.23
C TRP A 139 -8.60 0.30 3.09
N GLU A 140 -9.34 1.40 2.91
CA GLU A 140 -10.27 1.56 1.79
C GLU A 140 -9.54 1.66 0.45
N LEU A 141 -8.38 2.31 0.42
CA LEU A 141 -7.57 2.43 -0.79
C LEU A 141 -7.08 1.07 -1.30
N GLU A 142 -6.88 0.08 -0.42
CA GLU A 142 -6.51 -1.30 -0.79
C GLU A 142 -7.62 -2.02 -1.59
N LEU A 143 -8.89 -1.69 -1.35
CA LEU A 143 -10.03 -2.36 -1.98
C LEU A 143 -10.04 -2.19 -3.49
N ILE A 144 -9.67 -1.00 -3.96
CA ILE A 144 -9.68 -0.63 -5.38
C ILE A 144 -8.72 -1.53 -6.20
N PRO A 145 -7.39 -1.57 -5.91
CA PRO A 145 -6.47 -2.43 -6.64
C PRO A 145 -6.84 -3.91 -6.52
N MET A 146 -7.28 -4.37 -5.34
CA MET A 146 -7.69 -5.77 -5.15
C MET A 146 -8.89 -6.13 -6.04
N TYR A 147 -9.90 -5.25 -6.14
CA TYR A 147 -11.03 -5.46 -7.03
C TYR A 147 -10.59 -5.65 -8.49
N PHE A 148 -9.70 -4.80 -9.00
CA PHE A 148 -9.20 -4.90 -10.37
C PHE A 148 -8.33 -6.15 -10.59
N LEU A 149 -7.46 -6.46 -9.64
CA LEU A 149 -6.59 -7.64 -9.70
C LEU A 149 -7.43 -8.93 -9.74
N ILE A 150 -8.44 -9.05 -8.88
CA ILE A 150 -9.34 -10.21 -8.84
C ILE A 150 -10.23 -10.24 -10.10
N SER A 151 -10.86 -9.13 -10.49
CA SER A 151 -11.86 -9.13 -11.57
C SER A 151 -11.28 -9.38 -12.95
N ILE A 152 -10.03 -8.98 -13.21
CA ILE A 152 -9.39 -9.13 -14.52
C ILE A 152 -8.49 -10.37 -14.55
N TRP A 153 -7.64 -10.59 -13.55
CA TRP A 153 -6.63 -11.67 -13.53
C TRP A 153 -6.97 -12.86 -12.63
N GLY A 154 -8.06 -12.80 -11.87
CA GLY A 154 -8.53 -13.92 -11.05
C GLY A 154 -8.99 -15.12 -11.88
N SER A 155 -9.04 -16.28 -11.24
CA SER A 155 -9.50 -17.54 -11.85
C SER A 155 -10.97 -17.83 -11.53
N GLY A 156 -11.62 -18.68 -12.34
CA GLY A 156 -13.02 -19.06 -12.15
C GLY A 156 -14.01 -17.90 -12.33
N ASN A 157 -14.98 -17.78 -11.43
CA ASN A 157 -16.02 -16.75 -11.46
C ASN A 157 -15.52 -15.39 -10.93
N ARG A 158 -14.46 -14.86 -11.55
CA ARG A 158 -13.69 -13.67 -11.12
C ARG A 158 -14.52 -12.43 -10.81
N ILE A 159 -15.55 -12.11 -11.62
CA ILE A 159 -16.40 -10.94 -11.38
C ILE A 159 -17.23 -11.12 -10.10
N TYR A 160 -17.80 -12.30 -9.89
CA TYR A 160 -18.56 -12.60 -8.67
C TYR A 160 -17.65 -12.60 -7.43
N SER A 161 -16.45 -13.19 -7.54
CA SER A 161 -15.46 -13.18 -6.46
C SER A 161 -15.01 -11.76 -6.09
N ALA A 162 -14.79 -10.90 -7.09
CA ALA A 162 -14.39 -9.50 -6.86
C ALA A 162 -15.48 -8.70 -6.15
N TRP A 163 -16.74 -8.81 -6.59
CA TRP A 163 -17.86 -8.16 -5.91
C TRP A 163 -18.08 -8.68 -4.50
N LYS A 164 -17.92 -9.99 -4.31
CA LYS A 164 -17.99 -10.61 -2.98
C LYS A 164 -16.93 -10.05 -2.05
N TYR A 165 -15.67 -9.97 -2.49
CA TYR A 165 -14.58 -9.38 -1.73
C TYR A 165 -14.91 -7.93 -1.32
N VAL A 166 -15.29 -7.08 -2.28
CA VAL A 166 -15.64 -5.69 -1.99
C VAL A 166 -16.79 -5.58 -0.99
N LEU A 167 -17.87 -6.34 -1.18
CA LEU A 167 -19.03 -6.28 -0.30
C LEU A 167 -18.71 -6.71 1.14
N TYR A 168 -17.95 -7.80 1.31
CA TYR A 168 -17.57 -8.26 2.66
C TYR A 168 -16.64 -7.27 3.36
N THR A 169 -15.64 -6.75 2.64
CA THR A 169 -14.67 -5.85 3.26
C THR A 169 -15.27 -4.46 3.52
N PHE A 170 -16.09 -3.95 2.59
CA PHE A 170 -16.78 -2.66 2.76
C PHE A 170 -17.81 -2.69 3.90
N PHE A 171 -18.52 -3.81 4.07
CA PHE A 171 -19.40 -3.95 5.25
C PHE A 171 -18.59 -3.95 6.55
N GLY A 172 -17.45 -4.65 6.58
CA GLY A 172 -16.55 -4.65 7.73
C GLY A 172 -16.00 -3.25 8.05
N SER A 173 -15.59 -2.51 7.02
CA SER A 173 -15.06 -1.16 7.18
C SER A 173 -16.13 -0.14 7.59
N ALA A 174 -17.40 -0.34 7.20
CA ALA A 174 -18.51 0.47 7.70
C ALA A 174 -18.68 0.36 9.23
N PHE A 175 -18.47 -0.81 9.82
CA PHE A 175 -18.44 -0.93 11.29
C PHE A 175 -17.21 -0.29 11.90
N MET A 176 -16.06 -0.39 11.22
CA MET A 176 -14.82 0.20 11.65
C MET A 176 -14.92 1.74 11.74
N ILE A 177 -15.48 2.41 10.72
CA ILE A 177 -15.64 3.88 10.75
C ILE A 177 -16.60 4.32 11.85
N VAL A 178 -17.67 3.56 12.11
CA VAL A 178 -18.58 3.84 13.23
C VAL A 178 -17.81 3.77 14.55
N GLY A 179 -16.99 2.74 14.75
CA GLY A 179 -16.17 2.61 15.96
C GLY A 179 -15.07 3.67 16.12
N ILE A 180 -14.59 4.26 15.02
CA ILE A 180 -13.62 5.36 15.06
C ILE A 180 -14.28 6.68 15.46
N LEU A 181 -15.55 6.88 15.07
CA LEU A 181 -16.30 8.11 15.30
C LEU A 181 -17.05 8.15 16.65
N THR A 182 -17.17 7.03 17.34
CA THR A 182 -17.82 6.91 18.67
C THR A 182 -16.83 6.90 19.80
#